data_AF-W6L0V2-F1
#
_entry.id   AF-W6L0V2-F1
#
_cell.length_a   1.000
_cell.length_b   1.000
_cell.length_c   1.000
_cell.angle_alpha   90.00
_cell.angle_beta   90.00
_cell.angle_gamma   90.00
#
_symmetry.space_group_name_H-M   'P 1'
#
loop_
_entity.id
_entity.type
_entity.pdbx_description
1 polymer ?
#
loop_
_entity_poly.entity_id
_entity_poly.type
_entity_poly.pdbx_seq_one_letter_code
_entity_poly.pdbx_strand_id
1 'polypeptide(L)'
;MFRVCGLAQAEVTTVKGNIASVAGRLIRIRKKSKWIDRRSTRIPNNGKDVWNFGEQPSCALCHVRFRYKQDYESHKDSELHQNRLRWVETMSWWKETGEPSYLKEGEKNWEWFRTKVLPNKAKEMGCTVDEATRIFRQAKMVETPTWHRFLQYPKAKEEIVEPRDQRWPSSPKW
;
A
#
# COMPACT_ATOMS: atom_id res chain seq x y z
N MET A 1 -21.31 43.08 19.67
CA MET A 1 -22.37 42.05 19.50
C MET A 1 -21.80 41.01 18.54
N PHE A 2 -21.51 39.74 18.84
CA PHE A 2 -22.12 38.77 19.73
C PHE A 2 -21.06 37.82 20.34
N ARG A 3 -21.50 37.12 21.40
CA ARG A 3 -20.80 36.22 22.33
C ARG A 3 -20.03 35.07 21.66
N VAL A 4 -18.84 34.79 22.18
CA VAL A 4 -18.20 33.46 22.10
C VAL A 4 -18.15 32.91 23.53
N CYS A 5 -18.97 31.91 23.82
CA CYS A 5 -18.89 31.07 25.01
C CYS A 5 -18.48 29.68 24.53
N GLY A 6 -17.45 29.11 25.17
CA GLY A 6 -16.87 27.84 24.77
C GLY A 6 -17.73 26.62 25.14
N LEU A 7 -17.47 25.51 24.47
CA LEU A 7 -17.06 24.23 25.08
C LEU A 7 -16.63 23.27 23.96
N ALA A 8 -15.67 22.42 24.34
CA ALA A 8 -15.00 21.44 23.51
C ALA A 8 -15.83 20.15 23.29
N GLN A 9 -15.29 19.28 22.43
CA GLN A 9 -15.66 17.90 22.09
C GLN A 9 -16.63 17.75 20.91
N ALA A 10 -16.05 17.68 19.70
CA ALA A 10 -16.73 17.17 18.52
C ALA A 10 -16.66 15.64 18.51
N GLU A 11 -17.85 15.06 18.45
CA GLU A 11 -18.14 13.65 18.35
C GLU A 11 -17.52 13.01 17.11
N VAL A 12 -17.19 11.72 17.26
CA VAL A 12 -16.77 10.78 16.23
C VAL A 12 -17.50 11.04 14.91
N THR A 13 -16.77 11.45 13.88
CA THR A 13 -17.31 11.62 12.53
C THR A 13 -17.72 10.27 11.96
N THR A 14 -18.96 9.88 12.23
CA THR A 14 -19.69 8.90 11.44
C THR A 14 -19.78 9.41 10.01
N VAL A 15 -19.15 8.69 9.08
CA VAL A 15 -19.33 8.91 7.65
C VAL A 15 -20.78 8.55 7.30
N LYS A 16 -21.66 9.55 7.23
CA LYS A 16 -23.00 9.43 6.62
C LYS A 16 -22.83 9.42 5.10
N GLY A 17 -22.55 8.25 4.55
CA GLY A 17 -22.75 7.96 3.13
C GLY A 17 -24.18 7.51 2.90
N ASN A 18 -25.06 8.44 2.51
CA ASN A 18 -26.32 8.10 1.86
C ASN A 18 -26.01 7.44 0.51
N ILE A 19 -25.97 6.11 0.47
CA ILE A 19 -26.12 5.34 -0.77
C ILE A 19 -27.42 4.55 -0.63
N ALA A 20 -28.51 5.29 -0.77
CA ALA A 20 -29.81 4.72 -1.04
C ALA A 20 -29.82 4.12 -2.45
N SER A 21 -30.57 3.04 -2.59
CA SER A 21 -30.52 2.04 -3.63
C SER A 21 -31.11 2.47 -4.98
N VAL A 22 -30.42 2.10 -6.06
CA VAL A 22 -31.06 1.56 -7.27
C VAL A 22 -30.41 0.19 -7.52
N ALA A 23 -31.19 -0.88 -7.40
CA ALA A 23 -30.80 -2.28 -7.65
C ALA A 23 -29.84 -2.99 -6.64
N GLY A 24 -30.24 -3.06 -5.36
CA GLY A 24 -30.32 -4.36 -4.64
C GLY A 24 -29.08 -5.21 -4.33
N ARG A 25 -27.83 -4.69 -4.31
CA ARG A 25 -26.63 -5.55 -4.09
C ARG A 25 -25.77 -5.34 -2.85
N LEU A 26 -26.04 -4.37 -1.98
CA LEU A 26 -25.21 -4.15 -0.76
C LEU A 26 -25.77 -4.77 0.53
N ILE A 27 -27.08 -5.05 0.61
CA ILE A 27 -27.71 -5.63 1.81
C ILE A 27 -27.30 -7.10 2.04
N ARG A 28 -26.85 -7.82 1.00
CA ARG A 28 -26.53 -9.26 1.10
C ARG A 28 -25.23 -9.54 1.86
N ILE A 29 -24.21 -8.68 1.80
CA ILE A 29 -22.90 -9.00 2.37
C ILE A 29 -22.96 -8.98 3.90
N ARG A 30 -23.62 -7.96 4.49
CA ARG A 30 -23.79 -7.83 5.94
C ARG A 30 -24.81 -8.82 6.52
N LYS A 31 -25.83 -9.23 5.74
CA LYS A 31 -26.74 -10.31 6.14
C LYS A 31 -26.04 -11.67 6.11
N LYS A 32 -25.20 -11.96 5.11
CA LYS A 32 -24.48 -13.25 4.98
C LYS A 32 -23.51 -13.52 6.13
N SER A 33 -22.76 -12.52 6.61
CA SER A 33 -21.84 -12.72 7.75
C SER A 33 -22.60 -13.13 9.02
N LYS A 34 -23.68 -12.42 9.38
CA LYS A 34 -24.56 -12.79 10.51
C LYS A 34 -25.31 -14.12 10.30
N TRP A 35 -25.52 -14.55 9.06
CA TRP A 35 -26.25 -15.78 8.75
C TRP A 35 -25.38 -17.02 8.85
N ILE A 36 -24.12 -16.90 8.44
CA ILE A 36 -23.11 -17.96 8.55
C ILE A 36 -22.94 -18.31 10.02
N ASP A 37 -22.73 -17.34 10.92
CA ASP A 37 -22.49 -17.60 12.36
C ASP A 37 -23.58 -18.41 13.11
N ARG A 38 -24.81 -18.51 12.59
CA ARG A 38 -25.95 -19.16 13.25
C ARG A 38 -26.16 -20.65 12.89
N ARG A 39 -25.44 -21.21 11.91
CA ARG A 39 -25.63 -22.60 11.42
C ARG A 39 -24.49 -23.56 11.74
N SER A 40 -23.56 -23.21 12.63
CA SER A 40 -22.50 -24.14 13.01
C SER A 40 -23.06 -25.26 13.89
N THR A 41 -22.72 -26.50 13.56
CA THR A 41 -23.00 -27.67 14.42
C THR A 41 -21.80 -27.88 15.35
N ARG A 42 -22.06 -27.85 16.66
CA ARG A 42 -21.02 -28.11 17.67
C ARG A 42 -20.80 -29.60 17.75
N ILE A 43 -19.58 -30.06 17.49
CA ILE A 43 -19.20 -31.47 17.67
C ILE A 43 -19.08 -31.73 19.19
N PRO A 44 -19.79 -32.73 19.76
CA PRO A 44 -19.64 -33.08 21.19
C PRO A 44 -18.20 -33.49 21.52
N ASN A 45 -17.73 -33.18 22.73
CA ASN A 45 -16.38 -33.43 23.28
C ASN A 45 -15.26 -32.56 22.69
N ASN A 46 -15.12 -31.31 23.16
CA ASN A 46 -14.05 -30.37 22.78
C ASN A 46 -13.86 -30.11 21.26
N GLY A 47 -14.85 -30.46 20.44
CA GLY A 47 -14.79 -30.24 19.00
C GLY A 47 -14.99 -28.77 18.65
N LYS A 48 -14.11 -28.23 17.81
CA LYS A 48 -14.31 -26.95 17.12
C LYS A 48 -15.67 -26.97 16.40
N ASP A 49 -16.32 -25.81 16.31
CA ASP A 49 -17.59 -25.66 15.60
C ASP A 49 -17.37 -25.85 14.10
N VAL A 50 -18.13 -26.75 13.48
CA VAL A 50 -17.97 -27.09 12.06
C VAL A 50 -19.07 -26.45 11.22
N TRP A 51 -18.68 -25.98 10.04
CA TRP A 51 -19.60 -25.56 9.00
C TRP A 51 -20.26 -26.77 8.34
N ASN A 52 -21.57 -26.72 8.11
CA ASN A 52 -22.26 -27.79 7.38
C ASN A 52 -21.66 -27.93 5.97
N PHE A 53 -21.75 -29.15 5.42
CA PHE A 53 -21.24 -29.46 4.10
C PHE A 53 -21.88 -28.52 3.04
N GLY A 54 -21.05 -27.85 2.24
CA GLY A 54 -21.49 -26.83 1.27
C GLY A 54 -21.60 -25.39 1.79
N GLU A 55 -21.55 -25.17 3.10
CA GLU A 55 -21.63 -23.83 3.73
C GLU A 55 -20.26 -23.29 4.18
N GLN A 56 -19.16 -23.96 3.82
CA GLN A 56 -17.80 -23.60 4.22
C GLN A 56 -17.41 -22.21 3.69
N PRO A 57 -17.08 -21.23 4.57
CA PRO A 57 -16.63 -19.92 4.12
C PRO A 57 -15.23 -20.02 3.52
N SER A 58 -15.01 -19.18 2.51
CA SER A 58 -13.68 -18.96 1.93
C SER A 58 -13.30 -17.50 2.09
N CYS A 59 -12.03 -17.25 2.42
CA CYS A 59 -11.51 -15.90 2.45
C CYS A 59 -11.16 -15.47 1.02
N ALA A 60 -11.85 -14.47 0.48
CA ALA A 60 -11.63 -14.00 -0.90
C ALA A 60 -10.22 -13.42 -1.12
N LEU A 61 -9.64 -12.81 -0.09
CA LEU A 61 -8.27 -12.26 -0.14
C LEU A 61 -7.21 -13.37 -0.08
N CYS A 62 -7.45 -14.40 0.74
CA CYS A 62 -6.45 -15.44 1.00
C CYS A 62 -6.63 -16.70 0.14
N HIS A 63 -7.79 -16.86 -0.50
CA HIS A 63 -8.22 -18.07 -1.24
C HIS A 63 -8.17 -19.36 -0.41
N VAL A 64 -8.29 -19.25 0.91
CA VAL A 64 -8.34 -20.38 1.85
C VAL A 64 -9.79 -20.69 2.21
N ARG A 65 -10.14 -21.98 2.23
CA ARG A 65 -11.45 -22.49 2.70
C ARG A 65 -11.34 -22.99 4.12
N PHE A 66 -12.34 -22.72 4.94
CA PHE A 66 -12.34 -23.08 6.35
C PHE A 66 -13.38 -24.14 6.66
N ARG A 67 -12.94 -25.21 7.31
CA ARG A 67 -13.82 -26.26 7.83
C ARG A 67 -14.41 -25.90 9.18
N TYR A 68 -13.64 -25.23 10.02
CA TYR A 68 -13.99 -24.85 11.39
C TYR A 68 -14.25 -23.35 11.51
N LYS A 69 -15.19 -22.96 12.38
CA LYS A 69 -15.56 -21.57 12.62
C LYS A 69 -14.46 -20.78 13.34
N GLN A 70 -13.86 -21.37 14.39
CA GLN A 70 -12.76 -20.76 15.14
C GLN A 70 -11.55 -20.45 14.25
N ASP A 71 -11.26 -21.33 13.28
CA ASP A 71 -10.15 -21.14 12.34
C ASP A 71 -10.44 -20.01 11.35
N TYR A 72 -11.70 -19.85 10.94
CA TYR A 72 -12.10 -18.72 10.11
C TYR A 72 -12.06 -17.38 10.86
N GLU A 73 -12.43 -17.37 12.14
CA GLU A 73 -12.38 -16.18 12.99
C GLU A 73 -10.93 -15.77 13.27
N SER A 74 -10.09 -16.71 13.72
CA SER A 74 -8.66 -16.45 13.98
C SER A 74 -7.86 -16.16 12.71
N HIS A 75 -8.28 -16.63 11.54
CA HIS A 75 -7.63 -16.30 10.27
C HIS A 75 -7.61 -14.79 10.00
N LYS A 76 -8.63 -14.05 10.42
CA LYS A 76 -8.67 -12.59 10.20
C LYS A 76 -7.48 -11.89 10.84
N ASP A 77 -7.02 -12.39 11.98
CA ASP A 77 -5.89 -11.85 12.74
C ASP A 77 -4.57 -12.56 12.38
N SER A 78 -4.62 -13.56 11.51
CA SER A 78 -3.42 -14.27 11.06
C SER A 78 -2.55 -13.40 10.16
N GLU A 79 -1.24 -13.58 10.26
CA GLU A 79 -0.24 -12.91 9.43
C GLU A 79 -0.51 -13.04 7.93
N LEU A 80 -1.00 -14.19 7.47
CA LEU A 80 -1.34 -14.38 6.06
C LEU A 80 -2.41 -13.37 5.60
N HIS A 81 -3.43 -13.15 6.43
CA HIS A 81 -4.52 -12.24 6.11
C HIS A 81 -4.08 -10.79 6.21
N GLN A 82 -3.44 -10.43 7.33
CA GLN A 82 -3.00 -9.08 7.60
C GLN A 82 -1.97 -8.60 6.58
N ASN A 83 -1.04 -9.45 6.14
CA ASN A 83 -0.06 -9.09 5.12
C ASN A 83 -0.70 -8.87 3.74
N ARG A 84 -1.71 -9.68 3.35
CA ARG A 84 -2.45 -9.46 2.11
C ARG A 84 -3.33 -8.21 2.17
N LEU A 85 -3.94 -7.94 3.33
CA LEU A 85 -4.71 -6.73 3.55
C LEU A 85 -3.81 -5.50 3.44
N ARG A 86 -2.64 -5.50 4.10
CA ARG A 86 -1.63 -4.45 3.99
C ARG A 86 -1.15 -4.24 2.56
N TRP A 87 -0.97 -5.31 1.79
CA TRP A 87 -0.62 -5.19 0.37
C TRP A 87 -1.72 -4.48 -0.43
N VAL A 88 -2.98 -4.90 -0.28
CA VAL A 88 -4.11 -4.27 -0.97
C VAL A 88 -4.26 -2.80 -0.58
N GLU A 89 -4.11 -2.49 0.71
CA GLU A 89 -4.13 -1.12 1.23
C GLU A 89 -3.03 -0.26 0.59
N THR A 90 -1.79 -0.78 0.53
CA THR A 90 -0.65 -0.09 -0.10
C THR A 90 -0.91 0.17 -1.59
N MET A 91 -1.48 -0.81 -2.31
CA MET A 91 -1.79 -0.67 -3.73
C MET A 91 -2.95 0.30 -3.98
N SER A 92 -3.96 0.33 -3.11
CA SER A 92 -5.07 1.29 -3.18
C SER A 92 -4.57 2.70 -2.93
N TRP A 93 -3.77 2.88 -1.88
CA TRP A 93 -3.14 4.15 -1.54
C TRP A 93 -2.35 4.73 -2.72
N TRP A 94 -1.53 3.89 -3.37
CA TRP A 94 -0.75 4.31 -4.54
C TRP A 94 -1.66 4.82 -5.66
N LYS A 95 -2.67 4.05 -6.07
CA LYS A 95 -3.54 4.41 -7.19
C LYS A 95 -4.40 5.65 -6.90
N GLU A 96 -4.91 5.77 -5.68
CA GLU A 96 -5.86 6.83 -5.33
C GLU A 96 -5.17 8.16 -5.05
N THR A 97 -4.03 8.14 -4.37
CA THR A 97 -3.41 9.36 -3.83
C THR A 97 -1.93 9.48 -4.17
N GLY A 98 -1.17 8.38 -4.13
CA GLY A 98 0.27 8.39 -4.34
C GLY A 98 0.66 8.77 -5.76
N GLU A 99 0.14 8.07 -6.76
CA GLU A 99 0.45 8.23 -8.18
C GLU A 99 0.09 9.62 -8.72
N PRO A 100 -1.14 10.16 -8.50
CA PRO A 100 -1.46 11.50 -8.95
C PRO A 100 -0.56 12.58 -8.32
N SER A 101 -0.23 12.42 -7.04
CA SER A 101 0.65 13.34 -6.32
C SER A 101 2.07 13.28 -6.88
N TYR A 102 2.61 12.08 -7.11
CA TYR A 102 3.94 11.86 -7.67
C TYR A 102 4.08 12.48 -9.07
N LEU A 103 3.12 12.23 -9.97
CA LEU A 103 3.14 12.78 -11.32
C LEU A 103 3.06 14.32 -11.30
N LYS A 104 2.18 14.86 -10.47
CA LYS A 104 2.03 16.31 -10.28
C LYS A 104 3.33 16.94 -9.78
N GLU A 105 4.01 16.31 -8.84
CA GLU A 105 5.27 16.82 -8.30
C GLU A 105 6.41 16.76 -9.33
N GLY A 106 6.48 15.68 -10.12
CA GLY A 106 7.43 15.57 -11.23
C GLY A 106 7.26 16.69 -12.28
N GLU A 107 6.01 17.04 -12.60
CA GLU A 107 5.71 18.15 -13.51
C GLU A 107 6.06 19.52 -12.94
N LYS A 108 5.75 19.77 -11.66
CA LYS A 108 6.16 21.01 -10.98
C LYS A 108 7.67 21.20 -10.94
N ASN A 109 8.41 20.14 -10.63
CA ASN A 109 9.88 20.19 -10.57
C ASN A 109 10.48 20.52 -11.94
N TRP A 110 9.92 19.96 -13.00
CA TRP A 110 10.34 20.31 -14.36
C TRP A 110 9.99 21.76 -14.73
N GLU A 111 8.81 22.24 -14.36
CA GLU A 111 8.40 23.63 -14.62
C GLU A 111 9.28 24.63 -13.85
N TRP A 112 9.63 24.32 -12.60
CA TRP A 112 10.60 25.08 -11.82
C TRP A 112 11.96 25.12 -12.52
N PHE A 113 12.46 23.97 -13.00
CA PHE A 113 13.73 23.91 -13.72
C PHE A 113 13.70 24.77 -14.99
N ARG A 114 12.62 24.67 -15.77
CA ARG A 114 12.42 25.42 -17.02
C ARG A 114 12.40 26.93 -16.79
N THR A 115 11.78 27.40 -15.71
CA THR A 115 11.62 28.83 -15.45
C THR A 115 12.81 29.45 -14.70
N LYS A 116 13.45 28.70 -13.80
CA LYS A 116 14.49 29.24 -12.91
C LYS A 116 15.91 28.90 -13.34
N VAL A 117 16.15 27.69 -13.83
CA VAL A 117 17.51 27.18 -14.06
C VAL A 117 17.88 27.21 -15.54
N LEU A 118 16.96 26.76 -16.39
CA LEU A 118 17.18 26.60 -17.83
C LEU A 118 17.60 27.90 -18.55
N PRO A 119 17.04 29.09 -18.25
CA PRO A 119 17.45 30.32 -18.94
C PRO A 119 18.92 30.69 -18.68
N ASN A 120 19.42 30.43 -17.47
CA ASN A 120 20.82 30.67 -17.14
C ASN A 120 21.72 29.65 -17.85
N LYS A 121 21.30 28.38 -17.88
CA LYS A 121 22.03 27.32 -18.61
C LYS A 121 22.05 27.55 -20.12
N ALA A 122 20.97 28.06 -20.72
CA ALA A 122 20.93 28.42 -22.13
C ALA A 122 21.93 29.53 -22.46
N LYS A 123 22.05 30.55 -21.59
CA LYS A 123 23.07 31.61 -21.72
C LYS A 123 24.50 31.07 -21.59
N GLU A 124 24.76 30.19 -20.63
CA GLU A 124 26.07 29.55 -20.46
C GLU A 124 26.48 28.72 -21.68
N MET A 125 25.52 28.06 -22.33
CA MET A 125 25.76 27.26 -23.55
C MET A 125 25.72 28.09 -24.84
N GLY A 126 25.34 29.38 -24.77
CA GLY A 126 25.20 30.24 -25.95
C GLY A 126 24.08 29.81 -26.91
N CYS A 127 23.06 29.11 -26.43
CA CYS A 127 21.96 28.59 -27.27
C CYS A 127 20.60 29.20 -26.86
N THR A 128 19.57 28.93 -27.66
CA THR A 128 18.20 29.32 -27.31
C THR A 128 17.66 28.46 -26.16
N VAL A 129 16.64 28.97 -25.46
CA VAL A 129 15.99 28.23 -24.35
C VAL A 129 15.31 26.95 -24.87
N ASP A 130 14.78 26.97 -26.09
CA ASP A 130 14.12 25.82 -26.69
C ASP A 130 15.12 24.71 -27.07
N GLU A 131 16.28 25.08 -27.61
CA GLU A 131 17.38 24.14 -27.86
C GLU A 131 17.91 23.56 -26.54
N ALA A 132 18.14 24.41 -25.52
CA ALA A 132 18.55 23.96 -24.20
C ALA A 132 17.53 22.96 -23.61
N THR A 133 16.23 23.19 -23.80
CA THR A 133 15.17 22.27 -23.36
C THR A 133 15.36 20.87 -23.95
N ARG A 134 15.63 20.78 -25.26
CA ARG A 134 15.83 19.52 -25.97
C ARG A 134 17.12 18.82 -25.53
N ILE A 135 18.18 19.59 -25.25
CA ILE A 135 19.47 19.06 -24.78
C ILE A 135 19.33 18.47 -23.38
N PHE A 136 18.76 19.21 -22.43
CA PHE A 136 18.65 18.77 -21.04
C PHE A 136 17.57 17.71 -20.81
N ARG A 137 16.54 17.65 -21.66
CA ARG A 137 15.52 16.61 -21.61
C ARG A 137 15.22 16.04 -22.98
N GLN A 138 16.03 15.07 -23.38
CA GLN A 138 15.89 14.33 -24.64
C GLN A 138 14.67 13.40 -24.65
N ALA A 139 14.31 12.84 -23.49
CA ALA A 139 13.16 11.95 -23.34
C ALA A 139 12.48 12.16 -21.98
N LYS A 140 11.17 11.85 -21.90
CA LYS A 140 10.41 11.83 -20.65
C LYS A 140 10.34 10.39 -20.13
N MET A 141 11.23 10.06 -19.19
CA MET A 141 11.17 8.79 -18.46
C MET A 141 10.46 9.02 -17.13
N VAL A 142 9.27 8.45 -16.97
CA VAL A 142 8.49 8.54 -15.73
C VAL A 142 8.63 7.22 -14.99
N GLU A 143 9.08 7.25 -13.74
CA GLU A 143 9.20 6.04 -12.95
C GLU A 143 7.83 5.54 -12.53
N THR A 144 7.68 4.23 -12.49
CA THR A 144 6.48 3.55 -11.99
C THR A 144 6.90 2.47 -11.00
N PRO A 145 6.02 1.99 -10.10
CA PRO A 145 6.38 0.95 -9.15
C PRO A 145 6.87 -0.36 -9.79
N THR A 146 6.56 -0.61 -11.07
CA THR A 146 7.05 -1.76 -11.83
C THR A 146 8.29 -1.44 -12.69
N TRP A 147 8.59 -0.16 -12.89
CA TRP A 147 9.76 0.32 -13.62
C TRP A 147 10.38 1.50 -12.86
N HIS A 148 11.17 1.15 -11.85
CA HIS A 148 11.85 2.09 -10.97
C HIS A 148 13.36 1.86 -10.99
N ARG A 149 14.12 2.89 -10.64
CA ARG A 149 15.57 2.78 -10.39
C ARG A 149 15.82 2.20 -9.00
N PHE A 150 17.09 2.13 -8.59
CA PHE A 150 17.45 1.70 -7.24
C PHE A 150 16.68 2.51 -6.19
N LEU A 151 16.10 1.81 -5.20
CA LEU A 151 15.36 2.45 -4.11
C LEU A 151 16.25 3.37 -3.27
N GLN A 152 17.53 3.02 -3.17
CA GLN A 152 18.54 3.79 -2.48
C GLN A 152 19.88 3.66 -3.22
N TYR A 153 20.75 4.65 -3.05
CA TYR A 153 22.12 4.55 -3.55
C TYR A 153 22.86 3.39 -2.87
N PRO A 154 23.79 2.74 -3.58
CA PRO A 154 24.63 1.70 -2.98
C PRO A 154 25.45 2.27 -1.82
N LYS A 155 25.79 1.41 -0.86
CA LYS A 155 26.62 1.81 0.27
C LYS A 155 27.99 2.26 -0.24
N ALA A 156 28.50 3.37 0.30
CA ALA A 156 29.80 3.91 -0.10
C ALA A 156 30.98 3.04 0.38
N LYS A 157 30.80 2.31 1.49
CA LYS A 157 31.80 1.39 2.05
C LYS A 157 31.13 0.05 2.29
N GLU A 158 31.79 -1.00 1.84
CA GLU A 158 31.39 -2.39 2.10
C GLU A 158 32.05 -2.88 3.38
N GLU A 159 31.44 -3.90 3.98
CA GLU A 159 31.98 -4.56 5.16
C GLU A 159 33.23 -5.37 4.78
N ILE A 160 34.24 -5.33 5.63
CA ILE A 160 35.48 -6.08 5.42
C ILE A 160 35.18 -7.56 5.64
N VAL A 161 35.50 -8.39 4.66
CA VAL A 161 35.38 -9.85 4.79
C VAL A 161 36.56 -10.36 5.59
N GLU A 162 36.30 -10.73 6.84
CA GLU A 162 37.29 -11.32 7.73
C GLU A 162 37.66 -12.76 7.30
N PRO A 163 38.85 -13.26 7.68
CA PRO A 163 39.21 -14.67 7.46
C PRO A 163 38.23 -15.63 8.16
N ARG A 164 38.11 -16.83 7.58
CA ARG A 164 37.22 -17.90 8.07
C ARG A 164 37.35 -18.12 9.58
N ASP A 165 36.19 -18.24 10.25
CA ASP A 165 36.07 -18.57 11.68
C ASP A 165 36.90 -17.66 12.60
N GLN A 166 37.06 -16.37 12.24
CA GLN A 166 37.86 -15.39 12.99
C GLN A 166 39.35 -15.79 13.16
N ARG A 167 39.88 -16.59 12.23
CA ARG A 167 41.30 -16.95 12.22
C ARG A 167 42.15 -15.70 11.97
N TRP A 168 43.33 -15.67 12.59
CA TRP A 168 44.26 -14.54 12.47
C TRP A 168 45.69 -15.02 12.16
N PRO A 169 46.44 -14.33 11.27
CA PRO A 169 46.00 -13.21 10.43
C PRO A 169 45.25 -13.67 9.17
N SER A 170 45.29 -14.96 8.85
CA SER A 170 44.66 -15.53 7.65
C SER A 170 44.19 -16.97 7.89
N SER A 171 43.35 -17.46 6.97
CA SER A 171 42.95 -18.86 6.91
C SER A 171 43.56 -19.51 5.68
N PRO A 172 44.12 -20.74 5.77
CA PRO A 172 44.63 -21.48 4.61
C PRO A 172 43.50 -21.97 3.67
N LYS A 173 42.24 -21.83 4.12
CA LYS A 173 41.04 -22.25 3.41
C LYS A 173 40.08 -21.06 3.36
N TRP A 174 39.35 -20.94 2.26
CA TRP A 174 38.18 -20.08 2.18
C TRP A 174 37.07 -20.58 3.11
#